data_AF-A0AAW4UAQ9-F1
#
_entry.id   AF-A0AAW4UAQ9-F1
#
_cell.length_a   1.000
_cell.length_b   1.000
_cell.length_c   1.000
_cell.angle_alpha   90.00
_cell.angle_beta   90.00
_cell.angle_gamma   90.00
#
_symmetry.space_group_name_H-M   'P 1'
#
loop_
_entity.id
_entity.type
_entity.pdbx_description
1 polymer ?
#
loop_
_entity_poly.entity_id
_entity_poly.type
_entity_poly.pdbx_seq_one_letter_code
_entity_poly.pdbx_strand_id
1 'polypeptide(L)' 'MYSIGIPELVLILVIALVVFGPGKLPEIGKAVGKSLREFRSASTEDNTKTIDAKNEDEKKDKK' A
#
# COMPACT_ATOMS: atom_id res chain seq x y z
N MET A 1 23.10 21.85 11.28
CA MET A 1 22.61 20.49 10.96
C MET A 1 22.15 20.49 9.51
N TYR A 2 22.67 19.59 8.68
CA TYR A 2 22.23 19.46 7.29
C TYR A 2 20.81 18.90 7.28
N SER A 3 19.82 19.76 7.06
CA SER A 3 18.47 19.32 6.74
C SER A 3 18.52 18.77 5.32
N ILE A 4 18.43 17.45 5.17
CA ILE A 4 18.26 16.83 3.85
C ILE A 4 16.99 17.40 3.25
N GLY A 5 17.17 18.29 2.28
CA GLY A 5 16.09 18.88 1.54
C GLY A 5 15.62 17.96 0.43
N ILE A 6 14.50 18.35 -0.18
CA ILE A 6 14.06 17.79 -1.45
C ILE A 6 15.19 17.80 -2.51
N PRO A 7 16.06 18.83 -2.63
CA PRO A 7 17.15 18.83 -3.61
C PRO A 7 18.14 17.68 -3.45
N GLU A 8 18.61 17.40 -2.24
CA GLU A 8 19.53 16.29 -1.96
C GLU A 8 18.88 14.93 -2.26
N LEU A 9 17.60 14.75 -1.94
CA LEU A 9 16.88 13.53 -2.28
C LEU A 9 16.77 13.32 -3.80
N VAL A 10 16.52 14.39 -4.56
CA VAL A 10 16.48 14.32 -6.02
C VAL A 10 17.85 13.97 -6.59
N LEU A 11 18.94 14.53 -6.05
CA LEU A 11 20.29 14.19 -6.50
C LEU A 11 20.62 12.70 -6.28
N ILE A 12 20.27 12.17 -5.10
CA ILE A 12 20.44 10.75 -4.80
C ILE A 12 19.56 9.89 -5.73
N LEU A 13 18.32 10.31 -5.97
CA LEU A 13 17.41 9.62 -6.89
C LEU A 13 18.00 9.56 -8.30
N VAL A 14 18.58 10.65 -8.81
CA VAL A 14 19.22 10.68 -10.13
C VAL A 14 20.39 9.69 -10.20
N ILE A 15 21.25 9.64 -9.18
CA ILE A 15 22.36 8.68 -9.14
C ILE A 15 21.83 7.24 -9.11
N ALA A 16 20.83 6.97 -8.27
CA ALA A 16 20.18 5.66 -8.21
C ALA A 16 19.53 5.29 -9.56
N LEU A 17 18.95 6.25 -10.27
CA LEU A 17 18.37 6.07 -11.60
C LEU A 17 19.40 5.78 -12.67
N VAL A 18 20.62 6.31 -12.58
CA VAL A 18 21.71 5.95 -13.50
C VAL A 18 22.17 4.51 -13.27
N VAL A 19 22.27 4.08 -12.01
CA VAL A 19 22.71 2.72 -11.66
C VAL A 19 21.63 1.68 -11.97
N PHE A 20 20.39 1.91 -11.55
CA PHE A 20 19.29 0.96 -11.68
C PHE A 20 18.45 1.16 -12.95
N GLY A 21 18.48 2.35 -13.55
CA GLY A 21 17.66 2.72 -14.70
C GLY A 21 16.25 3.24 -14.32
N PRO A 22 15.70 4.22 -15.06
CA PRO A 22 14.36 4.78 -14.78
C PRO A 22 13.22 3.79 -15.00
N GLY A 23 13.44 2.72 -15.77
CA GLY A 23 12.44 1.66 -15.97
C GLY A 23 12.28 0.73 -14.76
N LYS A 24 13.27 0.62 -13.87
CA LYS A 24 13.23 -0.31 -12.74
C LYS A 24 12.38 0.20 -11.56
N LEU A 25 12.36 1.50 -11.30
CA LEU A 25 11.48 2.07 -10.26
C LEU A 25 9.98 1.76 -10.47
N PRO A 26 9.37 1.98 -11.66
CA PRO A 26 7.96 1.65 -11.87
C PRO A 26 7.69 0.14 -11.87
N GLU A 27 8.65 -0.68 -12.29
CA GLU A 27 8.55 -2.15 -12.24
C GLU A 27 8.46 -2.63 -10.78
N ILE A 28 9.36 -2.16 -9.91
CA ILE A 28 9.35 -2.45 -8.47
C ILE A 28 8.09 -1.88 -7.81
N GLY A 29 7.70 -0.65 -8.15
CA GLY A 29 6.49 -0.02 -7.62
C GLY A 29 5.20 -0.79 -7.96
N LYS A 30 5.10 -1.36 -9.17
CA LYS A 30 3.98 -2.23 -9.56
C LYS A 30 3.96 -3.53 -8.75
N ALA A 31 5.11 -4.17 -8.55
CA ALA A 31 5.21 -5.40 -7.76
C ALA A 31 4.84 -5.17 -6.28
N VAL A 32 5.44 -4.14 -5.67
CA VAL A 32 5.16 -3.74 -4.28
C VAL A 32 3.71 -3.28 -4.14
N GLY A 33 3.18 -2.50 -5.08
CA GLY A 33 1.80 -2.03 -5.06
C GLY A 33 0.79 -3.15 -5.15
N LYS A 34 1.06 -4.20 -5.94
CA LYS A 34 0.22 -5.39 -6.02
C LYS A 34 0.23 -6.16 -4.70
N SER A 35 1.41 -6.40 -4.14
CA SER A 35 1.58 -7.05 -2.83
C SER A 35 0.91 -6.26 -1.70
N LEU A 36 1.06 -4.93 -1.66
CA LEU A 36 0.41 -4.08 -0.67
C LEU A 36 -1.11 -4.08 -0.83
N ARG A 37 -1.62 -4.16 -2.06
CA ARG A 37 -3.06 -4.24 -2.33
C ARG A 37 -3.63 -5.58 -1.86
N GLU A 38 -2.95 -6.69 -2.16
CA GLU A 38 -3.32 -8.03 -1.67
C GLU A 38 -3.24 -8.10 -0.14
N PHE A 39 -2.19 -7.54 0.47
CA PHE A 39 -2.04 -7.44 1.93
C PHE A 39 -3.17 -6.62 2.58
N ARG A 40 -3.52 -5.47 1.97
CA ARG A 40 -4.61 -4.62 2.44
C ARG A 40 -5.96 -5.31 2.29
N SER A 41 -6.20 -6.01 1.18
CA SER A 41 -7.42 -6.79 0.95
C SER A 41 -7.55 -7.90 1.98
N ALA A 42 -6.52 -8.71 2.21
CA ALA A 42 -6.54 -9.75 3.24
C ALA A 42 -6.82 -9.18 4.64
N SER A 43 -6.09 -8.12 5.04
CA SER A 43 -6.30 -7.45 6.33
C SER A 43 -7.71 -6.84 6.49
N THR A 44 -8.33 -6.44 5.38
CA THR A 44 -9.68 -5.86 5.36
C THR A 44 -10.76 -6.95 5.29
N GLU A 45 -10.52 -8.05 4.58
CA GLU A 45 -11.44 -9.18 4.49
C GLU A 45 -11.57 -9.93 5.82
N ASP A 46 -10.49 -10.03 6.60
CA ASP A 46 -10.54 -10.54 7.96
C ASP A 46 -11.36 -9.62 8.89
N ASN A 47 -11.37 -8.30 8.63
CA ASN A 47 -12.24 -7.36 9.32
C ASN A 47 -13.69 -7.42 8.82
N THR A 48 -13.94 -7.51 7.50
CA THR A 48 -15.29 -7.49 6.93
C THR A 48 -16.07 -8.76 7.26
N LYS A 49 -15.42 -9.94 7.24
CA LYS A 49 -16.09 -11.20 7.67
C LYS A 49 -16.58 -11.15 9.12
N THR A 50 -15.97 -10.30 9.94
CA THR A 50 -16.38 -10.06 11.34
C THR A 50 -17.51 -9.00 11.45
N ILE A 51 -17.62 -8.08 10.48
CA ILE A 51 -18.64 -7.02 10.43
C ILE A 51 -19.94 -7.51 9.76
N ASP A 52 -19.82 -8.29 8.69
CA ASP A 52 -20.96 -8.80 7.92
C ASP A 52 -21.73 -9.90 8.68
N ALA A 53 -21.05 -10.73 9.47
CA ALA A 53 -21.70 -11.72 10.33
C ALA A 53 -22.48 -11.11 11.51
N LYS A 54 -22.19 -9.87 11.91
CA LYS A 54 -22.86 -9.20 13.04
C LYS A 54 -24.12 -8.43 12.64
N ASN A 55 -24.34 -8.20 11.33
CA ASN A 55 -25.44 -7.37 10.83
C ASN A 55 -26.70 -8.18 10.45
N GLU A 56 -26.59 -9.51 10.35
CA GLU A 56 -27.74 -10.38 10.03
C GLU A 56 -28.57 -10.78 11.27
N ASP A 57 -27.98 -10.80 12.47
CA ASP A 57 -28.68 -11.18 13.70
C ASP A 57 -29.59 -10.07 14.27
N GLU A 58 -29.34 -8.79 13.97
CA GLU A 58 -30.18 -7.69 14.50
C GLU A 58 -31.51 -7.50 13.72
N LYS A 59 -31.68 -8.15 12.55
CA LYS A 59 -32.90 -8.03 11.74
C LYS A 59 -33.96 -9.12 11.99
N LYS A 60 -33.68 -10.15 12.80
CA LYS A 60 -34.64 -11.23 13.08
C LYS A 60 -35.49 -11.04 14.33
N ASP A 61 -35.17 -10.11 15.22
CA ASP A 61 -35.89 -9.91 16.49
C ASP A 61 -37.03 -8.86 16.41
N LYS A 62 -37.30 -8.31 15.22
CA LYS A 62 -38.29 -7.24 15.03
C LYS A 62 -39.40 -7.56 14.02
N LYS A 63 -39.62 -8.84 13.68
CA LYS A 63 -40.72 -9.27 12.81
C LYS A 63 -41.63 -10.27 13.51
#